data_AF-A0A4U3F674-F1
#
_entry.id   AF-A0A4U3F674-F1
#
_cell.length_a   1.000
_cell.length_b   1.000
_cell.length_c   1.000
_cell.angle_alpha   90.00
_cell.angle_beta   90.00
_cell.angle_gamma   90.00
#
_symmetry.space_group_name_H-M   'P 1'
#
loop_
_entity.id
_entity.type
_entity.pdbx_description
1 polymer ?
#
loop_
_entity_poly.entity_id
_entity_poly.type
_entity_poly.pdbx_seq_one_letter_code
_entity_poly.pdbx_strand_id
1 'polypeptide(L)'
;MWPKHFPEGCPINAIGKSVEVFRLVDNNPPLRSDFIALSQQGRKVRGDACQACGLSVFELYDDAIQQNEVLAGSIYFQRNNLPKKKIAVGRTDPEYGMTRNTPVQERTSHLTYWIFEDKDVIDHFSVI
;
A
#
# COMPACT_ATOMS: atom_id res chain seq x y z
N MET A 1 -17.77 0.84 6.37
CA MET A 1 -17.66 -0.51 7.00
C MET A 1 -16.39 -1.18 6.47
N TRP A 2 -15.86 -2.20 7.16
CA TRP A 2 -14.70 -2.94 6.65
C TRP A 2 -15.13 -4.01 5.62
N PRO A 3 -14.33 -4.25 4.57
CA PRO A 3 -14.63 -5.29 3.59
C PRO A 3 -14.78 -6.67 4.22
N LYS A 4 -15.77 -7.46 3.77
CA LYS A 4 -16.05 -8.81 4.30
C LYS A 4 -14.89 -9.80 4.25
N HIS A 5 -13.91 -9.56 3.39
CA HIS A 5 -12.73 -10.43 3.23
C HIS A 5 -11.64 -10.14 4.26
N PHE A 6 -11.78 -9.09 5.08
CA PHE A 6 -10.84 -8.81 6.15
C PHE A 6 -10.96 -9.88 7.25
N PRO A 7 -9.84 -10.34 7.83
CA PRO A 7 -9.88 -11.22 8.99
C PRO A 7 -10.67 -10.60 10.15
N GLU A 8 -11.24 -11.44 11.02
CA GLU A 8 -11.94 -10.96 12.21
C GLU A 8 -11.02 -10.08 13.07
N GLY A 9 -11.55 -8.93 13.50
CA GLY A 9 -10.81 -7.93 14.27
C GLY A 9 -9.82 -7.08 13.46
N CYS A 10 -9.69 -7.28 12.15
CA CYS A 10 -8.88 -6.43 11.28
C CYS A 10 -9.68 -5.21 10.78
N PRO A 11 -9.10 -3.99 10.76
CA PRO A 11 -7.75 -3.65 11.20
C PRO A 11 -7.62 -3.44 12.72
N ILE A 12 -6.53 -3.98 13.29
CA ILE A 12 -6.23 -3.88 14.73
C ILE A 12 -5.44 -2.59 14.99
N ASN A 13 -5.86 -1.77 15.96
CA ASN A 13 -5.16 -0.53 16.37
C ASN A 13 -4.86 0.44 15.22
N ALA A 14 -5.71 0.47 14.19
CA ALA A 14 -5.63 1.47 13.13
C ALA A 14 -6.33 2.76 13.57
N ILE A 15 -5.77 3.89 13.13
CA ILE A 15 -6.29 5.23 13.42
C ILE A 15 -6.55 5.99 12.12
N GLY A 16 -7.62 6.77 12.10
CA GLY A 16 -7.83 7.75 11.03
C GLY A 16 -6.78 8.85 11.14
N LYS A 17 -5.96 9.01 10.10
CA LYS A 17 -4.94 10.07 9.99
C LYS A 17 -5.06 10.70 8.61
N SER A 18 -4.94 12.02 8.53
CA SER A 18 -4.78 12.72 7.24
C SER A 18 -3.34 13.16 7.06
N VAL A 19 -2.60 12.40 6.25
CA VAL A 19 -1.17 12.64 6.00
C VAL A 19 -0.82 12.36 4.56
N GLU A 20 0.16 13.10 4.05
CA GLU A 20 0.73 12.83 2.74
C GLU A 20 1.47 11.49 2.77
N VAL A 21 1.27 10.69 1.74
CA VAL A 21 1.88 9.37 1.63
C VAL A 21 2.31 9.09 0.20
N PHE A 22 3.30 8.23 0.07
CA PHE A 22 3.85 7.74 -1.18
C PHE A 22 3.51 6.27 -1.37
N ARG A 23 3.12 5.89 -2.59
CA ARG A 23 2.76 4.52 -2.95
C ARG A 23 3.49 4.10 -4.22
N LEU A 24 3.96 2.86 -4.23
CA LEU A 24 4.49 2.25 -5.45
C LEU A 24 3.34 1.77 -6.35
N VAL A 25 3.34 2.20 -7.60
CA VAL A 25 2.30 1.90 -8.60
C VAL A 25 2.92 1.45 -9.93
N ASP A 26 2.16 0.73 -10.75
CA ASP A 26 2.59 0.30 -12.09
C ASP A 26 2.29 1.35 -13.16
N ASN A 27 1.18 2.08 -13.02
CA ASN A 27 0.63 2.93 -14.09
C ASN A 27 0.86 4.43 -13.87
N ASN A 28 0.82 5.20 -14.96
CA ASN A 28 0.75 6.66 -14.93
C ASN A 28 -0.24 7.12 -16.02
N PRO A 29 -1.43 7.65 -15.68
CA PRO A 29 -1.93 7.86 -14.31
C PRO A 29 -2.14 6.53 -13.55
N PRO A 30 -2.19 6.52 -12.20
CA PRO A 30 -2.51 5.32 -11.43
C PRO A 30 -3.86 4.72 -11.85
N LEU A 31 -3.95 3.40 -11.86
CA LEU A 31 -5.17 2.65 -12.18
C LEU A 31 -5.70 1.93 -10.94
N ARG A 32 -6.98 1.51 -10.95
CA ARG A 32 -7.58 0.79 -9.81
C ARG A 32 -6.80 -0.49 -9.45
N SER A 33 -6.16 -1.13 -10.44
CA SER A 33 -5.27 -2.27 -10.23
C SER A 33 -4.06 -1.96 -9.33
N ASP A 34 -3.60 -0.70 -9.29
CA ASP A 34 -2.51 -0.25 -8.42
C ASP A 34 -2.93 -0.14 -6.96
N PHE A 35 -4.24 -0.18 -6.66
CA PHE A 35 -4.81 -0.06 -5.32
C PHE A 35 -5.46 -1.38 -4.85
N ILE A 36 -5.10 -2.51 -5.46
CA ILE A 36 -5.52 -3.84 -5.01
C ILE A 36 -4.55 -4.34 -3.93
N ALA A 37 -5.09 -4.65 -2.74
CA ALA A 37 -4.32 -5.16 -1.62
C ALA A 37 -3.77 -6.58 -1.89
N LEU A 38 -2.65 -6.94 -1.24
CA LEU A 38 -1.95 -8.21 -1.50
C LEU A 38 -2.86 -9.44 -1.33
N SER A 39 -3.73 -9.43 -0.32
CA SER A 39 -4.71 -10.50 -0.05
C SER A 39 -5.68 -10.76 -1.21
N GLN A 40 -5.88 -9.79 -2.09
CA GLN A 40 -6.80 -9.87 -3.21
C GLN A 40 -6.11 -10.21 -4.54
N GLN A 41 -4.76 -10.28 -4.57
CA GLN A 41 -3.99 -10.51 -5.80
C GLN A 41 -3.91 -12.00 -6.21
N GLY A 42 -4.71 -12.89 -5.60
CA GLY A 42 -4.70 -14.33 -5.89
C GLY A 42 -3.40 -15.04 -5.51
N ARG A 43 -2.52 -14.38 -4.75
CA ARG A 43 -1.24 -14.93 -4.27
C ARG A 43 -1.39 -15.40 -2.83
N LYS A 44 -0.71 -16.48 -2.48
CA LYS A 44 -0.61 -16.91 -1.09
C LYS A 44 0.08 -15.81 -0.29
N VAL A 45 -0.68 -15.13 0.58
CA VAL A 45 -0.13 -14.16 1.53
C VAL A 45 0.84 -14.88 2.45
N ARG A 46 2.09 -14.41 2.50
CA ARG A 46 3.09 -14.80 3.48
C ARG A 46 3.25 -13.62 4.45
N GLY A 47 2.93 -13.81 5.72
CA GLY A 47 3.01 -12.76 6.74
C GLY A 47 1.66 -12.45 7.40
N ASP A 48 1.54 -11.25 7.96
CA ASP A 48 0.36 -10.76 8.65
C ASP A 48 -0.81 -10.60 7.66
N ALA A 49 -1.85 -11.44 7.84
CA ALA A 49 -3.03 -11.46 6.99
C ALA A 49 -3.81 -10.15 7.03
N CYS A 50 -3.83 -9.47 8.18
CA CYS A 50 -4.51 -8.19 8.32
C CYS A 50 -3.75 -7.10 7.54
N GLN A 51 -2.43 -7.04 7.65
CA GLN A 51 -1.63 -6.09 6.87
C GLN A 51 -1.77 -6.32 5.36
N ALA A 52 -1.87 -7.58 4.92
CA ALA A 52 -2.10 -7.92 3.52
C ALA A 52 -3.46 -7.46 2.97
N CYS A 53 -4.41 -7.07 3.82
CA CYS A 53 -5.68 -6.47 3.44
C CYS A 53 -5.60 -4.95 3.25
N GLY A 54 -4.50 -4.31 3.63
CA GLY A 54 -4.29 -2.89 3.44
C GLY A 54 -3.33 -2.56 2.30
N LEU A 55 -3.31 -1.28 1.95
CA LEU A 55 -2.39 -0.69 0.99
C LEU A 55 -1.07 -0.34 1.69
N SER A 56 0.04 -0.85 1.17
CA SER A 56 1.38 -0.39 1.53
C SER A 56 1.62 1.04 1.03
N VAL A 57 1.87 1.97 1.96
CA VAL A 57 2.22 3.36 1.68
C VAL A 57 3.33 3.83 2.62
N PHE A 58 3.98 4.95 2.32
CA PHE A 58 5.12 5.49 3.07
C PHE A 58 4.89 6.96 3.40
N GLU A 59 5.17 7.41 4.62
CA GLU A 59 5.13 8.86 4.93
C GLU A 59 6.37 9.61 4.39
N LEU A 60 7.47 8.90 4.12
CA LEU A 60 8.70 9.48 3.58
C LEU A 60 8.94 9.00 2.15
N TYR A 61 9.25 9.95 1.25
CA TYR A 61 9.56 9.67 -0.15
C TYR A 61 10.80 8.77 -0.30
N ASP A 62 11.84 9.01 0.50
CA ASP A 62 13.08 8.23 0.46
C ASP A 62 12.85 6.75 0.81
N ASP A 63 11.95 6.45 1.75
CA ASP A 63 11.57 5.06 2.07
C ASP A 63 10.84 4.39 0.91
N ALA A 64 10.02 5.14 0.17
CA ALA A 64 9.36 4.64 -1.05
C ALA A 64 10.39 4.36 -2.16
N ILE A 65 11.37 5.25 -2.37
CA ILE A 65 12.49 5.01 -3.30
C ILE A 65 13.24 3.75 -2.90
N GLN A 66 13.67 3.66 -1.63
CA GLN A 66 14.45 2.53 -1.15
C GLN A 66 13.68 1.21 -1.30
N GLN A 67 12.37 1.21 -1.01
CA GLN A 67 11.52 0.05 -1.25
C GLN A 67 11.47 -0.33 -2.73
N ASN A 68 11.35 0.64 -3.63
CA ASN A 68 11.31 0.40 -5.06
C ASN A 68 12.63 -0.22 -5.56
N GLU A 69 13.77 0.26 -5.08
CA GLU A 69 15.08 -0.32 -5.38
C GLU A 69 15.20 -1.77 -4.89
N VAL A 70 14.76 -2.04 -3.65
CA VAL A 70 14.75 -3.41 -3.09
C VAL A 70 13.86 -4.34 -3.90
N LEU A 71 12.68 -3.88 -4.33
CA LEU A 71 11.78 -4.68 -5.17
C LEU A 71 12.40 -4.96 -6.54
N ALA A 72 12.95 -3.94 -7.20
CA ALA A 72 13.60 -4.06 -8.50
C ALA A 72 14.82 -4.99 -8.46
N GLY A 73 15.58 -4.97 -7.37
CA GLY A 73 16.71 -5.88 -7.13
C GLY A 73 16.31 -7.30 -6.72
N SER A 74 15.02 -7.57 -6.45
CA SER A 74 14.58 -8.90 -6.03
C SER A 74 14.70 -9.92 -7.16
N ILE A 75 15.02 -11.18 -6.78
CA ILE A 75 15.10 -12.29 -7.73
C ILE A 75 13.81 -12.47 -8.54
N TYR A 76 12.65 -12.12 -7.96
CA TYR A 76 11.37 -12.19 -8.65
C TYR A 76 11.27 -11.15 -9.77
N PHE A 77 11.63 -9.88 -9.52
CA PHE A 77 11.61 -8.85 -10.55
C PHE A 77 12.64 -9.15 -11.66
N GLN A 78 13.85 -9.54 -11.28
CA GLN A 78 14.91 -9.89 -12.23
C GLN A 78 14.52 -11.07 -13.13
N ARG A 79 14.03 -12.18 -12.56
CA ARG A 79 13.64 -13.37 -13.34
C ARG A 79 12.45 -13.13 -14.27
N ASN A 80 11.56 -12.21 -13.92
CA ASN A 80 10.37 -11.91 -14.70
C ASN A 80 10.51 -10.63 -15.54
N ASN A 81 11.72 -10.05 -15.60
CA ASN A 81 12.02 -8.80 -16.31
C ASN A 81 11.01 -7.67 -16.01
N LEU A 82 10.62 -7.53 -14.74
CA LEU A 82 9.61 -6.55 -14.34
C LEU A 82 10.25 -5.16 -14.21
N PRO A 83 9.60 -4.11 -14.73
CA PRO A 83 10.11 -2.75 -14.60
C PRO A 83 10.07 -2.28 -13.15
N LYS A 84 10.89 -1.26 -12.84
CA LYS A 84 10.74 -0.50 -11.59
C LYS A 84 9.33 0.09 -11.52
N LYS A 85 8.78 0.15 -10.32
CA LYS A 85 7.49 0.81 -10.09
C LYS A 85 7.67 2.32 -10.22
N LYS A 86 6.57 3.02 -10.44
CA LYS A 86 6.48 4.48 -10.30
C LYS A 86 6.10 4.82 -8.86
N ILE A 87 6.33 6.05 -8.44
CA ILE A 87 5.93 6.54 -7.12
C ILE A 87 4.78 7.53 -7.31
N ALA A 88 3.65 7.25 -6.69
CA ALA A 88 2.53 8.17 -6.61
C ALA A 88 2.49 8.84 -5.23
N VAL A 89 2.25 10.14 -5.20
CA VAL A 89 1.95 10.90 -3.99
C VAL A 89 0.43 11.00 -3.84
N GLY A 90 -0.05 10.93 -2.61
CA GLY A 90 -1.45 11.15 -2.29
C GLY A 90 -1.61 11.53 -0.83
N ARG A 91 -2.86 11.64 -0.37
CA ARG A 91 -3.16 11.93 1.04
C ARG A 91 -4.13 10.90 1.59
N THR A 92 -3.84 10.36 2.76
CA THR A 92 -4.80 9.54 3.49
C THR A 92 -5.93 10.42 4.03
N ASP A 93 -7.11 9.84 4.16
CA ASP A 93 -8.29 10.53 4.70
C ASP A 93 -9.05 9.57 5.63
N PRO A 94 -9.33 9.98 6.88
CA PRO A 94 -10.20 9.22 7.81
C PRO A 94 -11.58 8.88 7.24
N GLU A 95 -12.10 9.63 6.27
CA GLU A 95 -13.37 9.33 5.60
C GLU A 95 -13.27 8.12 4.66
N TYR A 96 -12.07 7.79 4.20
CA TYR A 96 -11.82 6.73 3.21
C TYR A 96 -11.20 5.48 3.85
N GLY A 97 -10.55 5.62 5.01
CA GLY A 97 -9.95 4.49 5.69
C GLY A 97 -9.15 4.84 6.93
N MET A 98 -8.43 3.86 7.44
CA MET A 98 -7.58 4.01 8.63
C MET A 98 -6.17 3.49 8.37
N THR A 99 -5.20 4.06 9.09
CA THR A 99 -3.77 3.75 8.94
C THR A 99 -3.18 3.20 10.22
N ARG A 100 -2.11 2.42 10.10
CA ARG A 100 -1.25 2.04 11.23
C ARG A 100 0.20 2.00 10.76
N ASN A 101 1.12 2.47 11.59
CA ASN A 101 2.54 2.28 11.34
C ASN A 101 2.86 0.77 11.44
N THR A 102 3.51 0.25 10.40
CA THR A 102 3.83 -1.16 10.22
C THR A 102 5.22 -1.25 9.60
N PRO A 103 6.26 -0.81 10.32
CA PRO A 103 7.57 -0.60 9.72
C PRO A 103 8.14 -1.92 9.17
N VAL A 104 8.87 -1.87 8.06
CA VAL A 104 9.44 -3.06 7.40
C VAL A 104 10.95 -2.91 7.25
N GLN A 105 11.71 -3.65 8.06
CA GLN A 105 13.17 -3.52 8.18
C GLN A 105 13.53 -2.05 8.46
N GLU A 106 14.42 -1.44 7.66
CA GLU A 106 14.87 -0.05 7.84
C GLU A 106 13.85 1.03 7.39
N ARG A 107 12.74 0.65 6.73
CA ARG A 107 11.71 1.59 6.26
C ARG A 107 10.72 1.89 7.38
N THR A 108 11.09 2.85 8.21
CA THR A 108 10.36 3.20 9.43
C THR A 108 9.07 3.99 9.17
N SER A 109 8.92 4.59 7.99
CA SER A 109 7.73 5.36 7.60
C SER A 109 6.63 4.52 6.95
N HIS A 110 6.79 3.20 6.84
CA HIS A 110 5.80 2.33 6.21
C HIS A 110 4.50 2.27 7.03
N LEU A 111 3.39 2.65 6.38
CA LEU A 111 2.04 2.51 6.89
C LEU A 111 1.30 1.42 6.11
N THR A 112 0.43 0.72 6.81
CA THR A 112 -0.67 0.00 6.17
C THR A 112 -1.90 0.90 6.19
N TYR A 113 -2.49 1.16 5.02
CA TYR A 113 -3.71 1.94 4.85
C TYR A 113 -4.87 1.04 4.43
N TRP A 114 -5.81 0.78 5.34
CA TRP A 114 -7.00 -0.03 5.08
C TRP A 114 -8.15 0.87 4.63
N ILE A 115 -8.72 0.56 3.48
CA ILE A 115 -9.81 1.31 2.85
C ILE A 115 -11.16 0.69 3.25
N PHE A 116 -12.18 1.53 3.47
CA PHE A 116 -13.53 1.05 3.71
C PHE A 116 -14.14 0.41 2.45
N GLU A 117 -15.08 -0.53 2.63
CA GLU A 117 -15.64 -1.39 1.56
C GLU A 117 -16.25 -0.60 0.38
N ASP A 118 -16.81 0.57 0.65
CA ASP A 118 -17.51 1.42 -0.30
C ASP A 118 -16.69 2.62 -0.79
N LYS A 119 -15.38 2.63 -0.52
CA LYS A 119 -14.47 3.74 -0.82
C LYS A 119 -13.42 3.33 -1.85
N ASP A 120 -13.05 4.29 -2.68
CA ASP A 120 -11.90 4.20 -3.59
C ASP A 120 -11.02 5.43 -3.36
N VAL A 121 -9.71 5.24 -3.48
CA VAL A 121 -8.71 6.30 -3.25
C VAL A 121 -7.86 6.58 -4.48
N ILE A 122 -8.14 5.93 -5.63
CA ILE A 122 -7.38 6.11 -6.87
C ILE A 122 -7.20 7.59 -7.25
N ASP A 123 -8.27 8.37 -7.18
CA ASP A 123 -8.29 9.79 -7.57
C ASP A 123 -7.57 10.70 -6.56
N HIS A 124 -7.13 10.16 -5.42
CA HIS A 124 -6.38 10.89 -4.40
C HIS A 124 -4.86 10.81 -4.64
N PHE A 125 -4.42 10.07 -5.66
CA PHE A 125 -3.01 9.83 -5.94
C PHE A 125 -2.62 10.29 -7.35
N SER A 126 -1.45 10.90 -7.47
CA SER A 126 -0.84 11.28 -8.74
C SER A 126 0.63 10.84 -8.78
N VAL A 127 1.11 10.41 -9.95
CA VAL A 127 2.53 10.04 -10.13
C VAL A 127 3.39 11.32 -10.14
N ILE A 128 4.50 11.27 -9.43
CA ILE A 128 5.52 12.34 -9.37
C ILE A 128 6.77 11.99 -10.18
#